data_AF-A0A3D9XTM1-F1
#
_entry.id   AF-A0A3D9XTM1-F1
#
_cell.length_a   1.000
_cell.length_b   1.000
_cell.length_c   1.000
_cell.angle_alpha   90.00
_cell.angle_beta   90.00
_cell.angle_gamma   90.00
#
_symmetry.space_group_name_H-M   'P 1'
#
loop_
_entity.id
_entity.type
_entity.pdbx_description
1 polymer ?
#
loop_
_entity_poly.entity_id
_entity_poly.type
_entity_poly.pdbx_seq_one_letter_code
_entity_poly.pdbx_strand_id
1 'polypeptide(L)'
;MKLFPNHAAFLVTISLLAACSPAVTITSRSTGQQGTGTLENTAFGNSGKANLTIGDEQYTGTWMAVRDTGVLGFSGDAGNGNAILRSNKGSHMTCQFRYSMKTYNALGTCTKDEKETFDLQATLT
;
A
#
# COMPACT_ATOMS: atom_id res chain seq x y z
N MET A 1 -37.40 -36.80 34.10
CA MET A 1 -37.20 -35.35 34.32
C MET A 1 -36.27 -34.84 33.22
N LYS A 2 -36.76 -33.92 32.38
CA LYS A 2 -36.01 -33.24 31.32
C LYS A 2 -35.40 -31.97 31.90
N LEU A 3 -34.09 -31.78 31.75
CA LEU A 3 -33.42 -30.50 32.00
C LEU A 3 -32.53 -30.17 30.79
N PHE A 4 -32.92 -29.12 30.08
CA PHE A 4 -32.12 -28.27 29.21
C PHE A 4 -32.60 -26.84 29.46
N PRO A 5 -31.88 -25.78 29.07
CA PRO A 5 -30.44 -25.58 29.05
C PRO A 5 -30.07 -24.22 29.70
N ASN A 6 -28.81 -24.02 30.07
CA ASN A 6 -28.26 -22.69 30.34
C ASN A 6 -26.77 -22.80 30.12
N HIS A 7 -26.20 -22.08 29.14
CA HIS A 7 -24.92 -21.38 29.25
C HIS A 7 -24.72 -20.50 28.01
N ALA A 8 -24.95 -19.21 28.25
CA ALA A 8 -24.18 -18.07 27.75
C ALA A 8 -23.77 -18.07 26.27
N ALA A 9 -24.50 -17.26 25.51
CA ALA A 9 -24.01 -16.65 24.28
C ALA A 9 -22.72 -15.87 24.57
N PHE A 10 -21.60 -16.32 24.01
CA PHE A 10 -20.34 -15.59 24.01
C PHE A 10 -20.23 -14.79 22.71
N LEU A 11 -20.82 -13.59 22.69
CA LEU A 11 -20.65 -12.62 21.60
C LEU A 11 -19.26 -11.99 21.75
N VAL A 12 -18.28 -12.50 21.00
CA VAL A 12 -16.98 -11.83 20.84
C VAL A 12 -17.16 -10.70 19.83
N THR A 13 -17.42 -9.50 20.32
CA THR A 13 -17.34 -8.27 19.52
C THR A 13 -15.87 -7.94 19.27
N ILE A 14 -15.32 -8.43 18.15
CA ILE A 14 -14.00 -8.03 17.66
C ILE A 14 -14.14 -6.62 17.12
N SER A 15 -13.72 -5.62 17.91
CA SER A 15 -13.59 -4.24 17.47
C SER A 15 -12.51 -4.15 16.39
N LEU A 16 -12.94 -4.11 15.12
CA LEU A 16 -12.10 -3.80 13.97
C LEU A 16 -11.59 -2.36 14.10
N LEU A 17 -10.42 -2.18 14.71
CA LEU A 17 -9.59 -1.00 14.51
C LEU A 17 -9.22 -0.99 13.03
N ALA A 18 -9.98 -0.28 12.21
CA ALA A 18 -9.67 -0.06 10.81
C ALA A 18 -8.33 0.71 10.75
N ALA A 19 -7.23 -0.02 10.56
CA ALA A 19 -5.96 0.58 10.22
C ALA A 19 -6.15 1.30 8.88
N CYS A 20 -6.01 2.63 8.88
CA CYS A 20 -6.09 3.46 7.68
C CYS A 20 -4.88 3.12 6.78
N SER A 21 -5.05 2.11 5.93
CA SER A 21 -4.10 1.77 4.87
C SER A 21 -4.47 2.57 3.61
N PRO A 22 -3.55 3.34 3.01
CA PRO A 22 -3.80 4.10 1.80
C PRO A 22 -4.14 3.15 0.67
N ALA A 23 -5.14 3.53 -0.11
CA ALA A 23 -5.42 2.86 -1.36
C ALA A 23 -4.34 3.23 -2.37
N VAL A 24 -3.82 2.22 -3.07
CA VAL A 24 -2.91 2.37 -4.21
C VAL A 24 -3.68 1.98 -5.46
N THR A 25 -3.57 2.81 -6.49
CA THR A 25 -4.02 2.51 -7.84
C THR A 25 -2.82 2.63 -8.76
N ILE A 26 -2.70 1.69 -9.69
CA ILE A 26 -1.75 1.80 -10.80
C ILE A 26 -2.47 1.63 -12.13
N THR A 27 -1.92 2.24 -13.19
CA THR A 27 -2.48 2.16 -14.55
C THR A 27 -1.36 1.94 -15.56
N SER A 28 -1.44 0.87 -16.35
CA SER A 28 -0.48 0.59 -17.43
C SER A 28 -0.53 1.69 -18.48
N ARG A 29 0.63 2.23 -18.84
CA ARG A 29 0.74 3.25 -19.89
C ARG A 29 0.54 2.69 -21.29
N SER A 30 0.79 1.38 -21.48
CA SER A 30 0.67 0.72 -22.78
C SER A 30 -0.72 0.15 -23.03
N THR A 31 -1.35 -0.42 -22.00
CA THR A 31 -2.60 -1.17 -22.15
C THR A 31 -3.80 -0.50 -21.50
N GLY A 32 -3.59 0.49 -20.63
CA GLY A 32 -4.64 1.07 -19.79
C GLY A 32 -5.14 0.12 -18.69
N GLN A 33 -4.56 -1.08 -18.56
CA GLN A 33 -4.91 -2.02 -17.48
C GLN A 33 -4.63 -1.40 -16.12
N GLN A 34 -5.59 -1.53 -15.20
CA GLN A 34 -5.46 -1.00 -13.85
C GLN A 34 -5.17 -2.11 -12.84
N GLY A 35 -4.46 -1.75 -11.79
CA GLY A 35 -4.28 -2.55 -10.59
C GLY A 35 -4.59 -1.74 -9.34
N THR A 36 -4.95 -2.43 -8.26
CA THR A 36 -5.30 -1.81 -6.97
C THR A 36 -4.59 -2.50 -5.82
N GLY A 37 -4.31 -1.77 -4.76
CA GLY A 37 -3.49 -2.24 -3.67
C GLY A 37 -3.61 -1.43 -2.40
N THR A 38 -2.83 -1.84 -1.41
CA THR A 38 -2.73 -1.17 -0.11
C THR A 38 -1.28 -1.07 0.33
N LEU A 39 -1.00 -0.05 1.13
CA LEU A 39 0.24 0.08 1.88
C LEU A 39 -0.07 -0.06 3.37
N GLU A 40 0.77 -0.79 4.09
CA GLU A 40 0.71 -0.90 5.55
C GLU A 40 1.72 0.07 6.19
N ASN A 41 1.48 0.44 7.45
CA ASN A 41 2.37 1.29 8.27
C ASN A 41 2.64 2.69 7.66
N THR A 42 1.59 3.34 7.18
CA THR A 42 1.65 4.51 6.28
C THR A 42 1.66 5.86 6.96
N ALA A 43 2.17 5.92 8.19
CA ALA A 43 2.76 7.16 8.64
C ALA A 43 3.95 7.47 7.71
N PHE A 44 3.68 8.17 6.59
CA PHE A 44 4.62 8.39 5.49
C PHE A 44 5.92 8.98 6.04
N GLY A 45 7.01 8.22 5.93
CA GLY A 45 8.26 8.43 6.68
C GLY A 45 8.80 7.14 7.34
N ASN A 46 8.01 6.07 7.28
CA ASN A 46 8.40 4.71 7.66
C ASN A 46 8.57 3.79 6.44
N SER A 47 8.84 2.52 6.70
CA SER A 47 8.73 1.40 5.76
C SER A 47 7.60 0.46 6.16
N GLY A 48 7.09 -0.32 5.21
CA GLY A 48 5.98 -1.22 5.47
C GLY A 48 5.76 -2.23 4.34
N LYS A 49 4.70 -3.04 4.49
CA LYS A 49 4.28 -3.97 3.44
C LYS A 49 3.43 -3.27 2.40
N ALA A 50 3.57 -3.73 1.17
CA ALA A 50 2.77 -3.29 0.04
C ALA A 50 2.13 -4.51 -0.61
N ASN A 51 0.83 -4.43 -0.86
CA ASN A 51 0.06 -5.44 -1.57
C ASN A 51 -0.59 -4.77 -2.77
N LEU A 52 -0.57 -5.43 -3.93
CA LEU A 52 -1.06 -4.89 -5.18
C LEU A 52 -1.57 -6.02 -6.07
N THR A 53 -2.70 -5.82 -6.73
CA THR A 53 -3.32 -6.81 -7.61
C THR A 53 -3.52 -6.18 -8.99
N ILE A 54 -3.05 -6.86 -10.03
CA ILE A 54 -3.28 -6.49 -11.43
C ILE A 54 -3.93 -7.69 -12.12
N GLY A 55 -5.19 -7.57 -12.51
CA GLY A 55 -5.95 -8.73 -13.00
C GLY A 55 -6.03 -9.84 -11.94
N ASP A 56 -5.47 -11.01 -12.24
CA ASP A 56 -5.41 -12.18 -11.36
C ASP A 56 -4.02 -12.40 -10.73
N GLU A 57 -3.11 -11.45 -10.90
CA GLU A 57 -1.75 -11.51 -10.39
C GLU A 57 -1.60 -10.62 -9.16
N GLN A 58 -1.13 -11.22 -8.06
CA GLN A 58 -0.96 -10.54 -6.78
C GLN A 58 0.52 -10.32 -6.48
N TYR A 59 0.87 -9.06 -6.27
CA TYR A 59 2.19 -8.57 -5.92
C TYR A 59 2.25 -8.23 -4.44
N THR A 60 3.27 -8.74 -3.77
CA THR A 60 3.53 -8.46 -2.36
C THR A 60 4.99 -8.07 -2.17
N GLY A 61 5.25 -7.17 -1.24
CA GLY A 61 6.62 -6.74 -0.99
C GLY A 61 6.73 -5.67 0.07
N THR A 62 7.84 -4.94 0.01
CA THR A 62 8.16 -3.90 1.00
C THR A 62 8.32 -2.57 0.28
N TRP A 63 7.78 -1.52 0.90
CA TRP A 63 8.00 -0.14 0.51
C TRP A 63 8.81 0.59 1.58
N MET A 64 9.54 1.62 1.16
CA MET A 64 10.32 2.49 2.04
C MET A 64 10.16 3.94 1.57
N ALA A 65 9.89 4.85 2.51
CA ALA A 65 9.94 6.28 2.28
C ALA A 65 11.17 6.91 2.93
N VAL A 66 11.78 7.84 2.21
CA VAL A 66 12.85 8.72 2.67
C VAL A 66 12.31 10.14 2.66
N ARG A 67 12.31 10.78 3.84
CA ARG A 67 11.89 12.17 3.99
C ARG A 67 12.93 13.12 3.41
N ASP A 68 12.47 14.16 2.74
CA ASP A 68 13.35 15.26 2.35
C ASP A 68 13.84 15.98 3.62
N THR A 69 15.14 16.25 3.72
CA THR A 69 15.70 17.08 4.79
C THR A 69 15.47 18.55 4.41
N GLY A 70 14.68 19.27 5.20
CA GLY A 70 14.45 20.69 4.97
C GLY A 70 15.72 21.53 5.14
N VAL A 71 15.75 22.70 4.51
CA VAL A 71 16.74 23.76 4.79
C VAL A 71 16.60 24.09 6.28
N LEU A 72 17.67 23.90 7.06
CA LEU A 72 17.75 24.01 8.53
C LEU A 72 17.52 22.72 9.36
N GLY A 73 17.43 21.54 8.74
CA GLY A 73 17.39 20.27 9.48
C GLY A 73 16.03 19.91 10.08
N PHE A 74 14.97 20.64 9.73
CA PHE A 74 13.60 20.21 9.98
C PHE A 74 13.19 19.16 8.95
N SER A 75 12.49 18.11 9.40
CA SER A 75 11.92 17.09 8.51
C SER A 75 10.93 17.73 7.53
N GLY A 76 11.10 17.49 6.23
CA GLY A 76 10.14 17.93 5.22
C GLY A 76 8.82 17.16 5.27
N ASP A 77 7.73 17.82 4.87
CA ASP A 77 6.40 17.21 4.71
C ASP A 77 6.27 16.41 3.40
N ALA A 78 7.38 16.09 2.75
CA ALA A 78 7.43 15.38 1.48
C ALA A 78 8.69 14.52 1.42
N GLY A 79 8.74 13.65 0.43
CA GLY A 79 9.92 12.83 0.20
C GLY A 79 9.77 11.92 -1.00
N ASN A 80 10.71 11.00 -1.11
CA ASN A 80 10.77 10.00 -2.15
C ASN A 80 10.65 8.61 -1.52
N GLY A 81 10.21 7.63 -2.29
CA GLY A 81 10.10 6.26 -1.81
C GLY A 81 10.23 5.26 -2.93
N ASN A 82 10.57 4.03 -2.53
CA ASN A 82 10.70 2.90 -3.41
C ASN A 82 9.90 1.73 -2.86
N ALA A 83 9.33 0.92 -3.75
CA ALA A 83 8.75 -0.37 -3.41
C ALA A 83 9.31 -1.47 -4.30
N ILE A 84 9.57 -2.63 -3.72
CA ILE A 84 10.04 -3.82 -4.44
C ILE A 84 9.05 -4.93 -4.13
N LEU A 85 8.36 -5.40 -5.17
CA LEU A 85 7.25 -6.35 -5.08
C LEU A 85 7.54 -7.58 -5.94
N ARG A 86 7.07 -8.74 -5.46
CA ARG A 86 7.08 -10.00 -6.19
C ARG A 86 5.66 -10.51 -6.36
N SER A 87 5.38 -10.99 -7.56
CA SER A 87 4.11 -11.59 -7.89
C SER A 87 4.05 -13.07 -7.46
N ASN A 88 2.86 -13.55 -7.15
CA ASN A 88 2.57 -14.96 -6.94
C ASN A 88 2.78 -15.85 -8.19
N LYS A 89 2.96 -15.25 -9.37
CA LYS A 89 3.29 -15.90 -10.65
C LYS A 89 4.75 -15.73 -11.06
N GLY A 90 5.58 -15.09 -10.24
CA GLY A 90 7.03 -14.98 -10.45
C GLY A 90 7.52 -13.68 -11.10
N SER A 91 6.63 -12.79 -11.54
CA SER A 91 7.03 -11.45 -12.02
C SER A 91 7.56 -10.56 -10.89
N HIS A 92 8.37 -9.59 -11.26
CA HIS A 92 8.95 -8.60 -10.37
C HIS A 92 8.43 -7.21 -10.72
N MET A 93 8.21 -6.38 -9.69
CA MET A 93 7.80 -5.00 -9.88
C MET A 93 8.55 -4.06 -8.93
N THR A 94 9.12 -3.01 -9.51
CA THR A 94 9.75 -1.92 -8.76
C THR A 94 8.96 -0.64 -8.94
N CYS A 95 8.60 0.02 -7.85
CA CYS A 95 7.94 1.31 -7.87
C CYS A 95 8.86 2.39 -7.31
N GLN A 96 8.85 3.56 -7.93
CA GLN A 96 9.47 4.78 -7.42
C GLN A 96 8.38 5.84 -7.31
N PHE A 97 8.30 6.52 -6.17
CA PHE A 97 7.24 7.50 -5.94
C PHE A 97 7.74 8.69 -5.13
N ARG A 98 7.05 9.81 -5.32
CA ARG A 98 7.16 11.00 -4.47
C ARG A 98 5.89 11.09 -3.64
N TYR A 99 6.03 11.41 -2.37
CA TYR A 99 4.88 11.57 -1.48
C TYR A 99 4.87 12.97 -0.84
N SER A 100 3.69 13.40 -0.44
CA SER A 100 3.45 14.64 0.30
C SER A 100 2.48 14.35 1.44
N MET A 101 2.92 14.60 2.67
CA MET A 101 2.09 14.55 3.87
C MET A 101 1.11 15.72 3.97
N LYS A 102 1.34 16.81 3.24
CA LYS A 102 0.38 17.94 3.18
C LYS A 102 -0.90 17.55 2.45
N THR A 103 -0.75 16.77 1.39
CA THR A 103 -1.83 16.33 0.50
C THR A 103 -2.17 14.85 0.69
N TYR A 104 -1.51 14.18 1.63
CA TYR A 104 -1.68 12.76 1.96
C TYR A 104 -1.72 11.83 0.74
N ASN A 105 -0.86 12.12 -0.23
CA ASN A 105 -0.81 11.37 -1.48
C ASN A 105 0.63 11.01 -1.88
N ALA A 106 0.73 10.00 -2.73
CA ALA A 106 1.96 9.67 -3.44
C ALA A 106 1.68 9.49 -4.93
N LEU A 107 2.61 9.95 -5.76
CA LEU A 107 2.57 9.80 -7.22
C LEU A 107 3.91 9.24 -7.69
N GLY A 108 3.88 8.33 -8.65
CA GLY A 108 5.08 7.66 -9.08
C GLY A 108 4.90 6.79 -10.30
N THR A 109 5.86 5.90 -10.52
CA THR A 109 5.80 4.89 -11.56
C THR A 109 6.19 3.55 -11.00
N CYS A 110 5.56 2.49 -11.50
CA CYS A 110 5.98 1.11 -11.29
C CYS A 110 6.42 0.50 -12.61
N THR A 111 7.46 -0.33 -12.57
CA THR A 111 7.91 -1.08 -13.74
C THR A 111 7.83 -2.57 -13.42
N LYS A 112 7.06 -3.31 -14.21
CA LYS A 112 6.95 -4.77 -14.17
C LYS A 112 7.97 -5.39 -15.13
N ASP A 113 8.79 -6.29 -14.61
CA ASP A 113 9.81 -7.06 -15.35
C ASP A 113 10.68 -6.21 -16.30
N GLU A 114 10.96 -4.96 -15.90
CA GLU A 114 11.73 -3.97 -16.68
C GLU A 114 11.13 -3.59 -18.05
N LYS A 115 9.89 -4.00 -18.32
CA LYS A 115 9.25 -3.88 -19.64
C LYS A 115 8.01 -3.02 -19.65
N GLU A 116 7.10 -3.26 -18.70
CA GLU A 116 5.82 -2.57 -18.65
C GLU A 116 5.83 -1.52 -17.55
N THR A 117 5.44 -0.29 -17.90
CA THR A 117 5.40 0.84 -16.97
C THR A 117 3.97 1.22 -16.62
N PHE A 118 3.73 1.42 -15.33
CA PHE A 118 2.46 1.82 -14.76
C PHE A 118 2.63 3.17 -14.06
N ASP A 119 1.66 4.05 -14.21
CA ASP A 119 1.54 5.23 -13.35
C ASP A 119 0.98 4.79 -12.00
N LEU A 120 1.58 5.26 -10.91
CA LEU A 120 1.16 4.97 -9.54
C LEU A 120 0.55 6.21 -8.91
N GLN A 121 -0.58 5.99 -8.23
CA GLN A 121 -1.20 6.94 -7.32
C GLN A 121 -1.55 6.23 -6.01
N ALA A 122 -1.18 6.83 -4.89
CA ALA A 122 -1.64 6.40 -3.58
C ALA A 122 -2.29 7.58 -2.85
N THR A 123 -3.40 7.32 -2.16
CA THR A 123 -4.14 8.33 -1.41
C THR A 123 -4.56 7.76 -0.06
N LEU A 124 -4.30 8.50 1.00
CA LEU A 124 -4.84 8.20 2.32
C LEU A 124 -6.33 8.59 2.32
N THR A 125 -7.22 7.62 2.56
CA THR A 125 -8.67 7.81 2.65
C THR A 125 -9.15 7.65 4.08
#